data_AF-A0A0K1E641-F1
#
_entry.id   AF-A0A0K1E641-F1
#
_cell.length_a   1.000
_cell.length_b   1.000
_cell.length_c   1.000
_cell.angle_alpha   90.00
_cell.angle_beta   90.00
_cell.angle_gamma   90.00
#
_symmetry.space_group_name_H-M   'P 1'
#
loop_
_entity.id
_entity.type
_entity.pdbx_description
1 polymer ?
#
loop_
_entity_poly.entity_id
_entity_poly.type
_entity_poly.pdbx_seq_one_letter_code
_entity_poly.pdbx_strand_id
1 'polypeptide(L)'
;MHRGRRTQAEKERSARLAATKSSGSRVRVKTSNEAKPERRVSPRTGNTAVATPAPRNARGQAPATRPRSAKEDKGSSLRSSKQTPRTQPSAKPAPAARGAAAPSAAAPKAAAPDAAPAGAAPLLPATPKAARRAPIPERSPPPRPLISAAAAPQPPPQEPELDWDDMPAKPDCGVLAQRWAARGQSLFQRLTEHGIAQHEVRVDLKDGLFVWVDGEGCVSAEAHAQVLCSFCQATSVVSMGWADPLVRAAAVPRIDGMLSERDDIDEEGAWQIAMEAAEACGVSYLYRVSAPHAWYFLGLTGLSFEPTRQWFHPGPPVGLVLRALAEVRAAIEGRAEPRDVIRERLCALGNALIHQAAYTYRGTDWVARLERAGRLLLQLAKRLPRPSFGAIASGQAVEDWLCREFAMDLVKSIELLEDEWSPFS
;
A
#
# COMPACT_ATOMS: atom_id res chain seq x y z
N MET A 1 56.96 -0.26 -25.56
CA MET A 1 56.93 1.21 -25.76
C MET A 1 55.52 1.65 -26.15
N HIS A 2 55.12 2.88 -25.81
CA HIS A 2 54.00 3.67 -26.37
C HIS A 2 52.55 3.12 -26.31
N ARG A 3 51.77 3.66 -25.35
CA ARG A 3 50.45 4.34 -25.46
C ARG A 3 49.79 4.35 -24.07
N GLY A 4 49.16 5.42 -23.59
CA GLY A 4 49.12 6.80 -24.08
C GLY A 4 48.54 7.70 -22.98
N ARG A 5 49.11 8.90 -22.78
CA ARG A 5 48.62 9.87 -21.79
C ARG A 5 47.28 10.44 -22.26
N ARG A 6 46.17 10.08 -21.61
CA ARG A 6 44.92 10.86 -21.67
C ARG A 6 45.05 12.07 -20.75
N THR A 7 44.64 13.24 -21.22
CA THR A 7 45.07 14.53 -20.67
C THR A 7 44.13 15.04 -19.58
N GLN A 8 44.72 15.71 -18.59
CA GLN A 8 44.06 16.26 -17.39
C GLN A 8 42.89 17.22 -17.71
N ALA A 9 42.92 17.87 -18.87
CA ALA A 9 41.85 18.73 -19.40
C ALA A 9 40.52 17.98 -19.65
N GLU A 10 40.52 16.67 -19.90
CA GLU A 10 39.31 15.87 -20.08
C GLU A 10 38.60 15.60 -18.73
N LYS A 11 39.36 15.56 -17.62
CA LYS A 11 38.80 15.50 -16.25
C LYS A 11 38.15 16.81 -15.82
N GLU A 12 38.78 17.95 -16.11
CA GLU A 12 38.24 19.27 -15.71
C GLU A 12 36.97 19.66 -16.49
N ARG A 13 36.85 19.25 -17.77
CA ARG A 13 35.61 19.45 -18.55
C ARG A 13 34.43 18.68 -17.97
N SER A 14 34.66 17.45 -17.49
CA SER A 14 33.64 16.63 -16.85
C SER A 14 33.17 17.21 -15.51
N ALA A 15 34.10 17.76 -14.70
CA ALA A 15 33.75 18.41 -13.44
C ALA A 15 32.87 19.68 -13.63
N ARG A 16 33.15 20.50 -14.66
CA ARG A 16 32.37 21.72 -14.94
C ARG A 16 30.95 21.46 -15.47
N LEU A 17 30.67 20.27 -16.02
CA LEU A 17 29.33 19.87 -16.46
C LEU A 17 28.46 19.29 -15.33
N ALA A 18 29.06 18.86 -14.21
CA ALA A 18 28.32 18.42 -13.02
C ALA A 18 27.85 19.62 -12.15
N ALA A 19 28.65 20.68 -12.06
CA ALA A 19 28.39 21.83 -11.18
C ALA A 19 27.21 22.73 -11.63
N THR A 20 26.73 22.60 -12.87
CA THR A 20 25.67 23.46 -13.45
C THR A 20 24.25 22.90 -13.36
N LYS A 21 24.05 21.72 -12.75
CA LYS A 21 22.71 21.14 -12.51
C LYS A 21 22.18 21.30 -11.08
N SER A 22 22.93 21.96 -10.19
CA SER A 22 22.58 22.12 -8.75
C SER A 22 22.33 23.59 -8.35
N SER A 23 21.51 24.32 -9.12
CA SER A 23 21.05 25.66 -8.74
C SER A 23 19.78 26.03 -9.50
N GLY A 24 18.63 26.12 -8.83
CA GLY A 24 17.38 26.34 -9.56
C GLY A 24 16.04 26.36 -8.82
N SER A 25 15.97 26.54 -7.50
CA SER A 25 14.69 26.84 -6.82
C SER A 25 14.89 27.78 -5.63
N ARG A 26 14.95 29.09 -5.92
CA ARG A 26 14.70 30.14 -4.93
C ARG A 26 13.25 30.58 -5.03
N VAL A 27 12.50 30.34 -3.96
CA VAL A 27 11.19 30.97 -3.73
C VAL A 27 11.38 32.48 -3.74
N ARG A 28 10.54 33.20 -4.50
CA ARG A 28 10.42 34.66 -4.40
C ARG A 28 8.95 35.07 -4.30
N VAL A 29 8.50 35.25 -3.06
CA VAL A 29 7.26 35.95 -2.76
C VAL A 29 7.47 37.45 -3.02
N LYS A 30 6.59 38.08 -3.82
CA LYS A 30 6.01 39.41 -3.50
C LYS A 30 4.92 39.87 -4.47
N THR A 31 3.72 40.01 -3.89
CA THR A 31 2.74 41.12 -4.02
C THR A 31 2.15 41.53 -5.38
N SER A 32 0.83 41.65 -5.37
CA SER A 32 -0.08 42.23 -6.36
C SER A 32 0.30 43.62 -6.86
N ASN A 33 -0.19 43.96 -8.06
CA ASN A 33 -0.97 45.18 -8.26
C ASN A 33 -1.88 45.08 -9.49
N GLU A 34 -2.95 45.88 -9.47
CA GLU A 34 -3.97 45.95 -10.53
C GLU A 34 -3.44 46.54 -11.84
N ALA A 35 -3.97 46.06 -12.98
CA ALA A 35 -4.53 46.93 -14.03
C ALA A 35 -5.26 46.11 -15.12
N LYS A 36 -6.50 46.51 -15.39
CA LYS A 36 -7.30 46.19 -16.59
C LYS A 36 -7.77 47.57 -17.14
N PRO A 37 -8.36 47.69 -18.35
CA PRO A 37 -8.33 46.84 -19.55
C PRO A 37 -7.80 47.61 -20.78
N GLU A 38 -7.67 46.96 -21.95
CA GLU A 38 -8.13 47.62 -23.18
C GLU A 38 -8.65 46.64 -24.25
N ARG A 39 -9.68 47.08 -24.97
CA ARG A 39 -10.32 46.36 -26.08
C ARG A 39 -9.54 46.61 -27.38
N ARG A 40 -9.49 45.62 -28.27
CA ARG A 40 -9.69 45.88 -29.71
C ARG A 40 -10.46 44.76 -30.39
N VAL A 41 -11.63 45.13 -30.88
CA VAL A 41 -12.50 44.33 -31.76
C VAL A 41 -12.19 44.74 -33.20
N SER A 42 -12.15 43.78 -34.13
CA SER A 42 -12.63 44.00 -35.51
C SER A 42 -13.01 42.65 -36.15
N PRO A 43 -14.18 42.55 -36.80
CA PRO A 43 -14.70 41.29 -37.36
C PRO A 43 -14.41 41.16 -38.87
N ARG A 44 -14.64 39.97 -39.43
CA ARG A 44 -15.03 39.85 -40.85
C ARG A 44 -15.94 38.66 -41.13
N THR A 45 -17.03 38.96 -41.82
CA THR A 45 -17.97 38.08 -42.54
C THR A 45 -17.26 37.18 -43.58
N GLY A 46 -17.83 36.07 -44.06
CA GLY A 46 -19.14 35.44 -43.80
C GLY A 46 -19.41 34.27 -44.78
N ASN A 47 -20.68 33.85 -44.90
CA ASN A 47 -21.28 32.93 -45.88
C ASN A 47 -21.11 31.40 -45.73
N THR A 48 -22.14 30.79 -45.12
CA THR A 48 -22.99 29.71 -45.70
C THR A 48 -22.49 28.84 -46.87
N ALA A 49 -22.53 27.52 -46.66
CA ALA A 49 -23.15 26.58 -47.60
C ALA A 49 -23.62 25.30 -46.88
N VAL A 50 -24.85 24.85 -47.17
CA VAL A 50 -25.44 23.58 -46.70
C VAL A 50 -25.19 22.52 -47.78
N ALA A 51 -24.72 21.33 -47.40
CA ALA A 51 -24.75 20.15 -48.28
C ALA A 51 -24.71 18.83 -47.49
N THR A 52 -25.85 18.16 -47.38
CA THR A 52 -25.97 16.74 -47.01
C THR A 52 -25.42 15.87 -48.16
N PRO A 53 -24.90 14.67 -47.86
CA PRO A 53 -25.44 13.52 -48.61
C PRO A 53 -25.72 12.28 -47.75
N ALA A 54 -26.81 11.60 -48.12
CA ALA A 54 -27.21 10.28 -47.64
C ALA A 54 -26.95 9.22 -48.76
N PRO A 55 -27.12 7.90 -48.52
CA PRO A 55 -26.23 6.87 -49.08
C PRO A 55 -26.74 6.17 -50.35
N ARG A 56 -25.88 5.36 -50.99
CA ARG A 56 -26.32 4.38 -52.01
C ARG A 56 -25.53 3.07 -52.00
N ASN A 57 -26.26 1.96 -52.09
CA ASN A 57 -25.78 0.57 -52.08
C ASN A 57 -25.38 0.04 -53.47
N ALA A 58 -24.39 -0.89 -53.51
CA ALA A 58 -24.36 -2.14 -54.31
C ALA A 58 -23.04 -2.88 -53.98
N ARG A 59 -22.99 -4.05 -53.31
CA ARG A 59 -23.44 -5.41 -53.68
C ARG A 59 -22.69 -6.00 -54.89
N GLY A 60 -21.71 -6.89 -54.64
CA GLY A 60 -21.01 -7.62 -55.72
C GLY A 60 -19.92 -8.62 -55.28
N GLN A 61 -20.34 -9.86 -54.99
CA GLN A 61 -19.64 -11.15 -55.24
C GLN A 61 -18.20 -11.42 -54.72
N ALA A 62 -18.06 -12.52 -53.98
CA ALA A 62 -16.83 -13.33 -53.91
C ALA A 62 -16.86 -14.41 -55.02
N PRO A 63 -15.73 -15.08 -55.36
CA PRO A 63 -15.34 -16.27 -54.60
C PRO A 63 -13.81 -16.47 -54.43
N ALA A 64 -13.45 -17.51 -53.67
CA ALA A 64 -12.07 -17.85 -53.30
C ALA A 64 -11.32 -18.75 -54.31
N THR A 65 -9.98 -18.67 -54.32
CA THR A 65 -9.09 -19.69 -54.90
C THR A 65 -7.87 -19.97 -54.01
N ARG A 66 -7.47 -21.25 -53.94
CA ARG A 66 -6.26 -21.74 -53.24
C ARG A 66 -4.98 -21.43 -54.03
N PRO A 67 -3.81 -21.26 -53.36
CA PRO A 67 -2.51 -21.57 -53.96
C PRO A 67 -2.18 -23.07 -53.84
N ARG A 68 -1.38 -23.58 -54.79
CA ARG A 68 -0.99 -24.99 -54.93
C ARG A 68 0.54 -25.12 -54.88
N SER A 69 1.03 -26.00 -53.99
CA SER A 69 2.28 -26.79 -54.08
C SER A 69 3.51 -26.26 -54.84
N ALA A 70 4.58 -26.02 -54.06
CA ALA A 70 5.93 -26.61 -54.18
C ALA A 70 6.75 -26.57 -55.49
N LYS A 71 8.03 -26.22 -55.34
CA LYS A 71 9.14 -26.77 -56.14
C LYS A 71 10.43 -26.86 -55.33
N GLU A 72 11.07 -28.02 -55.32
CA GLU A 72 12.39 -28.26 -54.74
C GLU A 72 13.50 -28.12 -55.81
N ASP A 73 14.71 -27.78 -55.36
CA ASP A 73 16.01 -28.30 -55.83
C ASP A 73 17.10 -27.62 -54.95
N LYS A 74 18.29 -28.16 -54.65
CA LYS A 74 18.85 -29.50 -54.41
C LYS A 74 20.37 -29.32 -54.25
N GLY A 75 20.99 -30.00 -53.28
CA GLY A 75 22.45 -30.11 -53.14
C GLY A 75 23.14 -28.96 -52.37
N SER A 76 24.17 -29.19 -51.55
CA SER A 76 24.83 -30.44 -51.11
C SER A 76 25.33 -30.25 -49.65
N SER A 77 25.12 -31.22 -48.74
CA SER A 77 26.04 -32.33 -48.41
C SER A 77 27.41 -31.84 -47.90
N LEU A 78 27.83 -32.06 -46.64
CA LEU A 78 28.22 -33.37 -46.11
C LEU A 78 28.52 -33.33 -44.58
N ARG A 79 28.01 -34.34 -43.84
CA ARG A 79 28.72 -35.17 -42.81
C ARG A 79 29.25 -34.50 -41.49
N SER A 80 29.33 -35.19 -40.34
CA SER A 80 29.00 -36.58 -39.99
C SER A 80 29.11 -36.87 -38.46
N SER A 81 28.31 -37.84 -37.98
CA SER A 81 28.55 -38.72 -36.81
C SER A 81 28.42 -38.12 -35.38
N LYS A 82 28.00 -38.88 -34.36
CA LYS A 82 27.52 -40.30 -34.33
C LYS A 82 26.52 -40.56 -33.20
N GLN A 83 25.91 -41.76 -33.24
CA GLN A 83 24.79 -42.19 -32.41
C GLN A 83 25.15 -42.72 -31.01
N THR A 84 24.09 -42.74 -30.20
CA THR A 84 23.83 -43.51 -28.96
C THR A 84 24.24 -45.00 -29.00
N PRO A 85 24.23 -45.69 -27.84
CA PRO A 85 23.03 -46.50 -27.54
C PRO A 85 22.54 -46.46 -26.08
N ARG A 86 21.43 -47.16 -25.86
CA ARG A 86 20.51 -47.15 -24.70
C ARG A 86 20.58 -48.49 -23.96
N THR A 87 20.57 -48.49 -22.62
CA THR A 87 20.37 -49.72 -21.83
C THR A 87 19.64 -49.48 -20.50
N GLN A 88 18.65 -50.33 -20.24
CA GLN A 88 18.03 -50.68 -18.96
C GLN A 88 18.10 -52.22 -18.88
N PRO A 89 18.06 -52.92 -17.71
CA PRO A 89 16.93 -52.82 -16.76
C PRO A 89 17.16 -53.20 -15.26
N SER A 90 16.08 -53.05 -14.48
CA SER A 90 15.61 -53.89 -13.34
C SER A 90 16.35 -54.07 -11.99
N ALA A 91 15.59 -53.73 -10.93
CA ALA A 91 15.28 -54.53 -9.72
C ALA A 91 16.25 -54.67 -8.50
N LYS A 92 15.74 -54.16 -7.36
CA LYS A 92 15.83 -54.57 -5.92
C LYS A 92 16.36 -55.99 -5.59
N PRO A 93 16.98 -56.21 -4.39
CA PRO A 93 16.32 -55.98 -3.08
C PRO A 93 17.16 -55.46 -1.90
N ALA A 94 16.48 -55.16 -0.78
CA ALA A 94 17.01 -54.88 0.57
C ALA A 94 16.98 -56.16 1.45
N PRO A 95 17.49 -56.21 2.71
CA PRO A 95 17.05 -55.40 3.89
C PRO A 95 18.27 -54.90 4.74
N ALA A 96 18.25 -54.47 6.02
CA ALA A 96 17.22 -54.37 7.08
C ALA A 96 17.51 -53.26 8.14
N ALA A 97 16.46 -52.88 8.89
CA ALA A 97 16.30 -52.57 10.35
C ALA A 97 17.53 -52.26 11.26
N ARG A 98 17.46 -51.51 12.39
CA ARG A 98 16.42 -50.97 13.33
C ARG A 98 16.92 -49.59 13.87
N GLY A 99 16.21 -48.73 14.62
CA GLY A 99 14.88 -48.67 15.25
C GLY A 99 14.63 -47.20 15.71
N ALA A 100 13.41 -46.68 15.83
CA ALA A 100 12.40 -46.91 16.88
C ALA A 100 12.70 -46.22 18.25
N ALA A 101 12.16 -45.00 18.44
CA ALA A 101 11.73 -44.46 19.74
C ALA A 101 10.80 -43.25 19.56
N ALA A 102 9.68 -43.23 20.28
CA ALA A 102 8.80 -42.08 20.50
C ALA A 102 8.44 -42.00 21.99
N PRO A 103 8.07 -40.81 22.50
CA PRO A 103 6.79 -40.66 23.21
C PRO A 103 6.05 -39.39 22.74
N SER A 104 4.72 -39.33 22.60
CA SER A 104 3.62 -39.66 23.53
C SER A 104 3.36 -38.59 24.61
N ALA A 105 2.46 -37.66 24.25
CA ALA A 105 1.46 -36.95 25.05
C ALA A 105 1.66 -36.67 26.57
N ALA A 106 1.54 -35.40 26.94
CA ALA A 106 0.90 -34.97 28.18
C ALA A 106 0.25 -33.57 28.01
N ALA A 107 -1.05 -33.47 28.29
CA ALA A 107 -1.75 -32.19 28.47
C ALA A 107 -2.13 -32.03 29.95
N PRO A 108 -2.11 -30.83 30.54
CA PRO A 108 -2.76 -30.57 31.81
C PRO A 108 -4.13 -29.87 31.63
N LYS A 109 -5.09 -30.30 32.45
CA LYS A 109 -6.42 -29.68 32.61
C LYS A 109 -6.33 -28.31 33.31
N ALA A 110 -7.37 -27.52 33.11
CA ALA A 110 -7.68 -26.38 33.96
C ALA A 110 -7.95 -26.78 35.42
N ALA A 111 -7.58 -25.89 36.35
CA ALA A 111 -8.12 -25.81 37.69
C ALA A 111 -8.12 -24.34 38.14
N ALA A 112 -9.29 -23.79 38.43
CA ALA A 112 -9.41 -22.55 39.19
C ALA A 112 -9.32 -22.87 40.69
N PRO A 113 -8.82 -21.94 41.50
CA PRO A 113 -9.22 -21.83 42.90
C PRO A 113 -10.02 -20.54 43.14
N ASP A 114 -11.09 -20.72 43.88
CA ASP A 114 -11.95 -19.68 44.43
C ASP A 114 -11.32 -19.01 45.68
N ALA A 115 -12.04 -18.05 46.24
CA ALA A 115 -11.90 -17.47 47.59
C ALA A 115 -10.81 -16.41 47.88
N ALA A 116 -11.28 -15.19 48.12
CA ALA A 116 -10.60 -14.16 48.91
C ALA A 116 -10.57 -14.52 50.41
N PRO A 117 -9.74 -13.82 51.21
CA PRO A 117 -10.29 -13.25 52.44
C PRO A 117 -9.69 -11.88 52.85
N ALA A 118 -10.28 -11.32 53.92
CA ALA A 118 -9.92 -10.11 54.68
C ALA A 118 -10.29 -8.74 54.04
N GLY A 119 -10.79 -7.75 54.80
CA GLY A 119 -11.16 -7.77 56.22
C GLY A 119 -10.97 -6.43 56.93
N ALA A 120 -12.02 -5.61 57.01
CA ALA A 120 -12.15 -4.37 57.80
C ALA A 120 -13.61 -3.87 57.68
N ALA A 121 -14.24 -3.15 58.60
CA ALA A 121 -14.06 -2.88 60.04
C ALA A 121 -15.46 -2.41 60.58
N PRO A 122 -15.71 -2.31 61.90
CA PRO A 122 -17.08 -2.30 62.43
C PRO A 122 -17.70 -0.91 62.61
N LEU A 123 -19.03 -0.83 62.57
CA LEU A 123 -19.81 0.25 63.22
C LEU A 123 -21.02 -0.30 63.98
N LEU A 124 -21.41 0.47 65.00
CA LEU A 124 -22.20 0.09 66.17
C LEU A 124 -23.73 0.28 65.99
N PRO A 125 -24.58 -0.17 66.94
CA PRO A 125 -26.00 -0.43 66.71
C PRO A 125 -26.93 0.69 67.17
N ALA A 126 -28.19 0.65 66.71
CA ALA A 126 -29.39 0.59 67.57
C ALA A 126 -30.69 0.70 66.74
N THR A 127 -31.72 -0.03 67.14
CA THR A 127 -33.12 0.18 66.70
C THR A 127 -33.86 1.02 67.76
N PRO A 128 -35.06 1.59 67.49
CA PRO A 128 -36.28 0.79 67.68
C PRO A 128 -37.49 1.12 66.78
N LYS A 129 -38.43 0.16 66.73
CA LYS A 129 -39.91 0.26 66.55
C LYS A 129 -40.47 1.27 65.51
N ALA A 130 -41.04 0.84 64.38
CA ALA A 130 -42.28 0.06 64.19
C ALA A 130 -43.62 0.78 64.51
N ALA A 131 -44.42 1.08 63.48
CA ALA A 131 -45.89 1.00 63.52
C ALA A 131 -46.56 1.02 62.11
N ARG A 132 -47.13 -0.14 61.73
CA ARG A 132 -48.38 -0.39 60.97
C ARG A 132 -48.86 0.53 59.82
N ARG A 133 -49.08 -0.10 58.66
CA ARG A 133 -50.07 0.26 57.60
C ARG A 133 -51.51 0.27 58.13
N ALA A 134 -52.40 1.10 57.54
CA ALA A 134 -53.69 0.74 56.87
C ALA A 134 -54.39 2.06 56.34
N PRO A 135 -55.63 2.09 55.78
CA PRO A 135 -55.80 2.50 54.37
C PRO A 135 -56.76 3.70 54.10
N ILE A 136 -56.88 4.03 52.82
CA ILE A 136 -57.72 5.08 52.19
C ILE A 136 -59.23 4.90 52.51
N PRO A 137 -60.04 5.98 52.50
CA PRO A 137 -61.03 6.11 51.41
C PRO A 137 -61.25 7.54 50.86
N GLU A 138 -61.86 7.62 49.68
CA GLU A 138 -62.24 8.84 48.95
C GLU A 138 -63.42 9.60 49.59
N ARG A 139 -63.51 10.93 49.38
CA ARG A 139 -64.56 11.58 48.53
C ARG A 139 -64.62 13.13 48.61
N SER A 140 -64.55 13.74 47.42
CA SER A 140 -65.33 14.91 46.96
C SER A 140 -64.94 16.37 47.36
N PRO A 141 -65.35 17.38 46.55
CA PRO A 141 -64.68 18.71 46.44
C PRO A 141 -65.67 19.89 46.70
N PRO A 142 -65.46 21.15 46.22
CA PRO A 142 -64.26 21.97 45.92
C PRO A 142 -64.20 23.20 46.90
N PRO A 143 -63.29 24.22 46.77
CA PRO A 143 -63.34 25.24 45.72
C PRO A 143 -61.96 25.65 45.16
N ARG A 144 -61.93 26.44 44.07
CA ARG A 144 -60.70 27.11 43.59
C ARG A 144 -60.43 28.38 44.43
N PRO A 145 -59.19 28.60 44.89
CA PRO A 145 -58.65 29.94 45.03
C PRO A 145 -57.38 30.14 44.18
N LEU A 146 -57.38 31.25 43.46
CA LEU A 146 -56.22 32.11 43.12
C LEU A 146 -54.90 31.43 42.71
N ILE A 147 -54.55 31.61 41.43
CA ILE A 147 -53.24 31.31 40.86
C ILE A 147 -52.16 32.02 41.68
N SER A 148 -51.42 31.27 42.49
CA SER A 148 -50.23 31.74 43.18
C SER A 148 -49.00 31.37 42.37
N ALA A 149 -48.21 32.37 41.97
CA ALA A 149 -47.03 32.19 41.13
C ALA A 149 -45.84 31.61 41.94
N ALA A 150 -45.91 30.32 42.28
CA ALA A 150 -44.88 29.64 43.08
C ALA A 150 -44.80 28.13 42.81
N ALA A 151 -44.50 27.74 41.57
CA ALA A 151 -43.97 26.40 41.24
C ALA A 151 -43.43 26.39 39.79
N ALA A 152 -42.20 26.86 39.57
CA ALA A 152 -41.45 26.40 38.40
C ALA A 152 -41.10 24.91 38.64
N PRO A 153 -41.29 24.00 37.66
CA PRO A 153 -40.78 22.64 37.77
C PRO A 153 -39.27 22.70 38.01
N GLN A 154 -38.77 22.01 39.03
CA GLN A 154 -37.32 21.78 39.10
C GLN A 154 -36.92 21.02 37.83
N PRO A 155 -35.86 21.46 37.13
CA PRO A 155 -35.32 20.66 36.03
C PRO A 155 -34.90 19.29 36.58
N PRO A 156 -35.01 18.21 35.79
CA PRO A 156 -34.49 16.90 36.19
C PRO A 156 -33.00 17.04 36.54
N PRO A 157 -32.47 16.22 37.47
CA PRO A 157 -31.06 16.25 37.81
C PRO A 157 -30.24 16.10 36.54
N GLN A 158 -29.40 17.09 36.24
CA GLN A 158 -28.49 17.02 35.10
C GLN A 158 -27.59 15.80 35.30
N GLU A 159 -27.57 14.92 34.30
CA GLU A 159 -26.55 13.89 34.21
C GLU A 159 -25.17 14.58 34.20
N PRO A 160 -24.17 14.05 34.90
CA PRO A 160 -22.85 14.67 34.93
C PRO A 160 -22.34 14.76 33.49
N GLU A 161 -22.13 15.99 33.01
CA GLU A 161 -21.52 16.24 31.72
C GLU A 161 -20.14 15.57 31.73
N LEU A 162 -20.01 14.46 30.99
CA LEU A 162 -18.69 13.89 30.73
C LEU A 162 -17.94 14.94 29.91
N ASP A 163 -16.97 15.56 30.56
CA ASP A 163 -16.11 16.56 29.93
C ASP A 163 -15.16 15.84 28.96
N TRP A 164 -15.57 15.78 27.68
CA TRP A 164 -14.81 15.13 26.62
C TRP A 164 -13.56 15.94 26.21
N ASP A 165 -13.41 17.17 26.71
CA ASP A 165 -12.27 18.04 26.44
C ASP A 165 -11.06 17.75 27.36
N ASP A 166 -11.24 16.95 28.42
CA ASP A 166 -10.16 16.45 29.31
C ASP A 166 -9.30 15.33 28.65
N MET A 167 -9.12 15.43 27.32
CA MET A 167 -8.15 14.65 26.57
C MET A 167 -6.74 15.07 26.99
N PRO A 168 -5.89 14.16 27.50
CA PRO A 168 -4.55 14.52 27.94
C PRO A 168 -3.77 15.14 26.80
N ALA A 169 -3.19 16.33 27.05
CA ALA A 169 -2.48 17.12 26.05
C ALA A 169 -1.46 16.25 25.31
N LYS A 170 -1.66 16.08 23.99
CA LYS A 170 -0.76 15.28 23.16
C LYS A 170 0.66 15.83 23.30
N PRO A 171 1.69 14.96 23.44
CA PRO A 171 3.07 15.41 23.54
C PRO A 171 3.44 16.27 22.32
N ASP A 172 4.21 17.34 22.53
CA ASP A 172 4.56 18.30 21.48
C ASP A 172 5.09 17.62 20.22
N CYS A 173 4.25 17.58 19.17
CA CYS A 173 4.55 16.88 17.91
C CYS A 173 5.88 17.36 17.29
N GLY A 174 6.20 18.65 17.46
CA GLY A 174 7.48 19.23 17.03
C GLY A 174 8.70 18.61 17.71
N VAL A 175 8.61 18.24 18.99
CA VAL A 175 9.73 17.62 19.74
C VAL A 175 9.95 16.17 19.28
N LEU A 176 8.88 15.42 18.99
CA LEU A 176 8.99 14.09 18.41
C LEU A 176 9.61 14.14 17.01
N ALA A 177 9.13 15.05 16.15
CA ALA A 177 9.66 15.24 14.80
C ALA A 177 11.15 15.65 14.80
N GLN A 178 11.56 16.55 15.69
CA GLN A 178 12.98 16.95 15.83
C GLN A 178 13.88 15.78 16.26
N ARG A 179 13.44 14.95 17.22
CA ARG A 179 14.20 13.75 17.63
C ARG A 179 14.36 12.76 16.48
N TRP A 180 13.31 12.49 15.71
CA TRP A 180 13.38 11.62 14.55
C TRP A 180 14.23 12.19 13.41
N ALA A 181 14.20 13.50 13.18
CA ALA A 181 15.10 14.17 12.24
C ALA A 181 16.58 13.99 12.65
N ALA A 182 16.89 14.12 13.95
CA ALA A 182 18.25 13.89 14.47
C ALA A 182 18.69 12.41 14.32
N ARG A 183 17.80 11.44 14.60
CA ARG A 183 18.06 10.01 14.35
C ARG A 183 18.31 9.74 12.86
N GLY A 184 17.53 10.35 11.97
CA GLY A 184 17.72 10.25 10.52
C GLY A 184 19.06 10.83 10.06
N GLN A 185 19.46 12.00 10.56
CA GLN A 185 20.79 12.57 10.29
C GLN A 185 21.92 11.66 10.80
N SER A 186 21.77 11.07 11.98
CA SER A 186 22.74 10.10 12.52
C SER A 186 22.87 8.85 11.65
N LEU A 187 21.76 8.33 11.09
CA LEU A 187 21.80 7.24 10.11
C LEU A 187 22.60 7.66 8.87
N PHE A 188 22.24 8.78 8.23
CA PHE A 188 22.95 9.27 7.03
C PHE A 188 24.44 9.52 7.28
N GLN A 189 24.81 10.03 8.47
CA GLN A 189 26.21 10.19 8.86
C GLN A 189 26.94 8.84 8.89
N ARG A 190 26.42 7.83 9.59
CA ARG A 190 27.02 6.49 9.65
C ARG A 190 27.12 5.84 8.26
N LEU A 191 26.06 5.93 7.46
CA LEU A 191 26.09 5.44 6.06
C LEU A 191 27.17 6.16 5.24
N THR A 192 27.45 7.44 5.51
CA THR A 192 28.50 8.20 4.82
C THR A 192 29.90 7.84 5.31
N GLU A 193 30.08 7.65 6.62
CA GLU A 193 31.35 7.23 7.24
C GLU A 193 31.84 5.88 6.72
N HIS A 194 30.91 4.96 6.46
CA HIS A 194 31.19 3.65 5.84
C HIS A 194 31.18 3.67 4.29
N GLY A 195 30.96 4.84 3.66
CA GLY A 195 30.97 5.00 2.20
C GLY A 195 29.71 4.50 1.47
N ILE A 196 28.72 3.97 2.18
CA ILE A 196 27.54 3.29 1.62
C ILE A 196 26.31 4.20 1.44
N ALA A 197 26.42 5.50 1.69
CA ALA A 197 25.30 6.45 1.57
C ALA A 197 24.66 6.55 0.18
N GLN A 198 25.31 6.02 -0.87
CA GLN A 198 24.79 5.96 -2.24
C GLN A 198 24.32 4.55 -2.66
N HIS A 199 24.37 3.57 -1.75
CA HIS A 199 24.03 2.18 -2.06
C HIS A 199 22.51 2.00 -2.19
N GLU A 200 22.11 1.06 -3.04
CA GLU A 200 20.71 0.77 -3.36
C GLU A 200 20.02 0.15 -2.13
N VAL A 201 18.89 0.71 -1.70
CA VAL A 201 18.13 0.19 -0.57
C VAL A 201 17.19 -0.92 -1.05
N ARG A 202 17.30 -2.11 -0.46
CA ARG A 202 16.34 -3.20 -0.68
C ARG A 202 15.78 -3.71 0.64
N VAL A 203 14.54 -4.18 0.58
CA VAL A 203 13.80 -4.64 1.75
C VAL A 203 13.14 -5.97 1.42
N ASP A 204 13.31 -6.95 2.30
CA ASP A 204 12.52 -8.17 2.31
C ASP A 204 11.63 -8.18 3.56
N LEU A 205 10.34 -7.91 3.35
CA LEU A 205 9.33 -7.87 4.42
C LEU A 205 8.91 -9.27 4.90
N LYS A 206 9.33 -10.35 4.23
CA LYS A 206 9.08 -11.72 4.70
C LYS A 206 10.14 -12.13 5.73
N ASP A 207 11.39 -11.76 5.48
CA ASP A 207 12.53 -12.01 6.39
C ASP A 207 12.70 -10.93 7.47
N GLY A 208 11.97 -9.80 7.38
CA GLY A 208 12.17 -8.66 8.27
C GLY A 208 13.56 -8.03 8.10
N LEU A 209 14.01 -7.91 6.84
CA LEU A 209 15.38 -7.51 6.49
C LEU A 209 15.39 -6.23 5.66
N PHE A 210 16.29 -5.32 6.04
CA PHE A 210 16.63 -4.11 5.30
C PHE A 210 18.11 -4.16 4.93
N VAL A 211 18.46 -3.93 3.67
CA VAL A 211 19.86 -3.95 3.22
C VAL A 211 20.19 -2.74 2.36
N TRP A 212 21.45 -2.33 2.46
CA TRP A 212 22.11 -1.44 1.51
C TRP A 212 23.00 -2.29 0.60
N VAL A 213 22.79 -2.19 -0.70
CA VAL A 213 23.38 -3.03 -1.74
C VAL A 213 24.23 -2.18 -2.67
N ASP A 214 25.47 -2.59 -2.93
CA ASP A 214 26.36 -1.86 -3.83
C ASP A 214 25.96 -2.00 -5.32
N GLY A 215 26.77 -1.39 -6.20
CA GLY A 215 26.54 -1.46 -7.65
C GLY A 215 26.78 -2.83 -8.29
N GLU A 216 27.39 -3.77 -7.57
CA GLU A 216 27.65 -5.15 -8.03
C GLU A 216 26.57 -6.13 -7.54
N GLY A 217 25.81 -5.76 -6.49
CA GLY A 217 24.77 -6.58 -5.88
C GLY A 217 25.14 -7.15 -4.51
N CYS A 218 26.31 -6.81 -3.97
CA CYS A 218 26.75 -7.24 -2.65
C CYS A 218 26.07 -6.40 -1.57
N VAL A 219 25.69 -7.04 -0.46
CA VAL A 219 25.20 -6.32 0.73
C VAL A 219 26.39 -5.64 1.41
N SER A 220 26.22 -4.37 1.78
CA SER A 220 27.24 -3.55 2.43
C SER A 220 26.84 -3.09 3.83
N ALA A 221 25.55 -3.11 4.13
CA ALA A 221 25.01 -3.06 5.49
C ALA A 221 23.65 -3.76 5.55
N GLU A 222 23.31 -4.27 6.73
CA GLU A 222 22.03 -4.90 7.03
C GLU A 222 21.43 -4.32 8.32
N ALA A 223 20.10 -4.30 8.39
CA ALA A 223 19.34 -3.99 9.59
C ALA A 223 18.06 -4.84 9.61
N HIS A 224 17.51 -5.09 10.80
CA HIS A 224 16.19 -5.68 10.92
C HIS A 224 15.12 -4.63 10.67
N ALA A 225 14.18 -4.94 9.77
CA ALA A 225 13.01 -4.11 9.48
C ALA A 225 11.76 -4.70 10.13
N GLN A 226 11.02 -3.85 10.83
CA GLN A 226 9.67 -4.16 11.32
C GLN A 226 8.67 -3.16 10.74
N VAL A 227 7.53 -3.64 10.26
CA VAL A 227 6.47 -2.79 9.71
C VAL A 227 5.66 -2.18 10.86
N LEU A 228 5.69 -0.85 10.95
CA LEU A 228 4.97 -0.07 11.95
C LEU A 228 3.52 0.13 11.52
N CYS A 229 3.34 0.66 10.31
CA CYS A 229 2.05 0.86 9.67
C CYS A 229 2.21 0.97 8.14
N SER A 230 1.11 0.78 7.44
CA SER A 230 0.95 1.07 6.02
C SER A 230 -0.04 2.24 5.82
N PHE A 231 0.18 3.04 4.79
CA PHE A 231 -0.67 4.18 4.42
C PHE A 231 -1.10 4.09 2.96
N CYS A 232 -2.40 3.98 2.71
CA CYS A 232 -2.96 3.96 1.37
C CYS A 232 -3.36 5.38 0.93
N GLN A 233 -2.54 6.01 0.09
CA GLN A 233 -2.82 7.35 -0.48
C GLN A 233 -4.19 7.45 -1.18
N ALA A 234 -4.67 6.36 -1.78
CA ALA A 234 -5.92 6.37 -2.54
C ALA A 234 -7.18 6.45 -1.65
N THR A 235 -7.08 6.04 -0.38
CA THR A 235 -8.20 6.02 0.57
C THR A 235 -7.94 6.87 1.81
N SER A 236 -6.75 7.46 1.96
CA SER A 236 -6.31 8.19 3.16
C SER A 236 -6.36 7.35 4.44
N VAL A 237 -6.16 6.03 4.31
CA VAL A 237 -6.23 5.07 5.43
C VAL A 237 -4.83 4.68 5.91
N VAL A 238 -4.61 4.75 7.22
CA VAL A 238 -3.47 4.14 7.92
C VAL A 238 -3.93 2.84 8.58
N SER A 239 -3.27 1.72 8.25
CA SER A 239 -3.46 0.43 8.93
C SER A 239 -2.16 0.06 9.65
N MET A 240 -2.24 -0.28 10.93
CA MET A 240 -1.08 -0.66 11.73
C MET A 240 -0.56 -2.04 11.32
N GLY A 241 0.75 -2.29 11.43
CA GLY A 241 1.38 -3.50 10.92
C GLY A 241 0.77 -4.80 11.46
N TRP A 242 0.32 -4.81 12.72
CA TRP A 242 -0.36 -5.96 13.32
C TRP A 242 -1.76 -6.23 12.72
N ALA A 243 -2.43 -5.18 12.24
CA ALA A 243 -3.73 -5.26 11.59
C ALA A 243 -3.58 -5.81 10.18
N ASP A 244 -2.69 -5.24 9.36
CA ASP A 244 -2.47 -5.63 7.96
C ASP A 244 -1.98 -7.10 7.82
N PRO A 245 -2.79 -8.01 7.26
CA PRO A 245 -2.44 -9.43 7.18
C PRO A 245 -1.31 -9.76 6.20
N LEU A 246 -0.87 -8.84 5.32
CA LEU A 246 0.31 -9.08 4.46
C LEU A 246 1.61 -9.01 5.24
N VAL A 247 1.73 -7.98 6.07
CA VAL A 247 2.97 -7.63 6.75
C VAL A 247 3.04 -8.14 8.18
N ARG A 248 1.97 -8.76 8.69
CA ARG A 248 1.88 -9.32 10.05
C ARG A 248 3.07 -10.19 10.46
N ALA A 249 3.73 -10.87 9.53
CA ALA A 249 4.92 -11.68 9.78
C ALA A 249 6.16 -10.86 10.20
N ALA A 250 6.30 -9.63 9.69
CA ALA A 250 7.34 -8.67 10.05
C ALA A 250 6.78 -7.42 10.75
N ALA A 251 5.56 -7.48 11.27
CA ALA A 251 4.92 -6.37 11.95
C ALA A 251 5.49 -6.18 13.36
N VAL A 252 5.42 -4.95 13.86
CA VAL A 252 5.58 -4.70 15.30
C VAL A 252 4.43 -5.32 16.11
N PRO A 253 4.66 -5.70 17.38
CA PRO A 253 3.58 -6.10 18.28
C PRO A 253 2.55 -4.98 18.44
N ARG A 254 1.33 -5.35 18.85
CA ARG A 254 0.26 -4.39 19.14
C ARG A 254 0.69 -3.41 20.22
N ILE A 255 0.52 -2.12 19.94
CA ILE A 255 0.83 -1.03 20.87
C ILE A 255 -0.46 -0.61 21.60
N ASP A 256 -0.41 -0.53 22.93
CA ASP A 256 -1.56 -0.10 23.73
C ASP A 256 -1.91 1.37 23.47
N GLY A 257 -3.20 1.68 23.43
CA GLY A 257 -3.71 3.01 23.07
C GLY A 257 -3.69 3.36 21.58
N MET A 258 -3.01 2.57 20.73
CA MET A 258 -3.07 2.74 19.28
C MET A 258 -4.26 2.00 18.64
N LEU A 259 -4.96 2.70 17.75
CA LEU A 259 -6.03 2.11 16.94
C LEU A 259 -5.40 1.25 15.85
N SER A 260 -6.04 0.12 15.54
CA SER A 260 -5.57 -0.78 14.47
C SER A 260 -5.61 -0.13 13.09
N GLU A 261 -6.62 0.69 12.83
CA GLU A 261 -6.83 1.40 11.56
C GLU A 261 -7.36 2.81 11.85
N ARG A 262 -7.06 3.77 10.97
CA ARG A 262 -7.54 5.15 11.01
C ARG A 262 -7.78 5.66 9.58
N ASP A 263 -8.96 6.20 9.33
CA ASP A 263 -9.36 6.79 8.07
C ASP A 263 -9.15 8.32 8.08
N ASP A 264 -9.30 8.98 6.92
CA ASP A 264 -9.16 10.43 6.74
C ASP A 264 -7.83 11.03 7.24
N ILE A 265 -6.75 10.24 7.17
CA ILE A 265 -5.39 10.66 7.55
C ILE A 265 -4.62 11.14 6.32
N ASP A 266 -3.93 12.28 6.44
CA ASP A 266 -3.04 12.79 5.39
C ASP A 266 -1.60 12.23 5.50
N GLU A 267 -0.73 12.58 4.56
CA GLU A 267 0.65 12.10 4.54
C GLU A 267 1.45 12.48 5.81
N GLU A 268 1.17 13.66 6.38
CA GLU A 268 1.85 14.14 7.58
C GLU A 268 1.36 13.40 8.82
N GLY A 269 0.04 13.25 8.99
CA GLY A 269 -0.56 12.44 10.06
C GLY A 269 -0.12 10.98 10.00
N ALA A 270 0.02 10.39 8.81
CA ALA A 270 0.55 9.05 8.64
C ALA A 270 2.02 8.94 9.12
N TRP A 271 2.85 9.94 8.82
CA TRP A 271 4.22 10.02 9.32
C TRP A 271 4.29 10.25 10.84
N GLN A 272 3.38 11.06 11.41
CA GLN A 272 3.28 11.27 12.86
C GLN A 272 2.92 9.95 13.58
N ILE A 273 1.92 9.22 13.10
CA ILE A 273 1.55 7.89 13.64
C ILE A 273 2.74 6.92 13.56
N ALA A 274 3.47 6.91 12.45
CA ALA A 274 4.66 6.10 12.30
C ALA A 274 5.76 6.47 13.31
N MET A 275 5.99 7.76 13.57
CA MET A 275 6.96 8.25 14.57
C MET A 275 6.56 7.91 16.01
N GLU A 276 5.27 7.96 16.34
CA GLU A 276 4.74 7.53 17.64
C GLU A 276 4.93 6.02 17.84
N ALA A 277 4.55 5.22 16.83
CA ALA A 277 4.69 3.76 16.88
C ALA A 277 6.16 3.33 16.97
N ALA A 278 7.04 4.01 16.22
CA ALA A 278 8.48 3.78 16.24
C ALA A 278 9.09 4.03 17.63
N GLU A 279 8.66 5.10 18.32
CA GLU A 279 9.14 5.41 19.67
C GLU A 279 8.63 4.37 20.70
N ALA A 280 7.35 3.99 20.62
CA ALA A 280 6.76 2.96 21.48
C ALA A 280 7.40 1.57 21.29
N CYS A 281 7.83 1.23 20.07
CA CYS A 281 8.57 0.00 19.79
C CYS A 281 10.09 0.09 20.01
N GLY A 282 10.62 1.26 20.41
CA GLY A 282 12.04 1.45 20.68
C GLY A 282 12.97 1.27 19.46
N VAL A 283 12.46 1.51 18.25
CA VAL A 283 13.24 1.29 17.02
C VAL A 283 14.31 2.37 16.84
N SER A 284 15.45 2.02 16.24
CA SER A 284 16.61 2.93 16.17
C SER A 284 16.45 3.98 15.08
N TYR A 285 15.88 3.61 13.94
CA TYR A 285 15.67 4.49 12.79
C TYR A 285 14.29 4.25 12.17
N LEU A 286 13.75 5.26 11.48
CA LEU A 286 12.48 5.20 10.77
C LEU A 286 12.74 5.38 9.27
N TYR A 287 12.17 4.52 8.43
CA TYR A 287 12.32 4.57 6.98
C TYR A 287 10.96 4.41 6.27
N ARG A 288 10.79 5.07 5.13
CA ARG A 288 9.57 4.99 4.30
C ARG A 288 9.85 4.25 3.00
N VAL A 289 9.13 3.17 2.74
CA VAL A 289 9.20 2.41 1.48
C VAL A 289 7.91 2.61 0.69
N SER A 290 8.03 2.96 -0.59
CA SER A 290 6.90 3.04 -1.52
C SER A 290 6.62 1.68 -2.16
N ALA A 291 5.37 1.22 -2.04
CA ALA A 291 4.85 0.02 -2.69
C ALA A 291 3.70 0.37 -3.66
N PRO A 292 3.25 -0.56 -4.52
CA PRO A 292 2.18 -0.31 -5.50
C PRO A 292 0.87 0.26 -4.94
N HIS A 293 0.51 -0.17 -3.74
CA HIS A 293 -0.81 0.03 -3.12
C HIS A 293 -0.76 0.89 -1.85
N ALA A 294 0.42 1.07 -1.25
CA ALA A 294 0.61 1.80 0.00
C ALA A 294 2.05 2.31 0.16
N TRP A 295 2.26 3.22 1.10
CA TRP A 295 3.56 3.43 1.74
C TRP A 295 3.67 2.55 2.98
N TYR A 296 4.82 1.92 3.17
CA TYR A 296 5.16 1.18 4.37
C TYR A 296 6.16 1.98 5.21
N PHE A 297 5.83 2.19 6.49
CA PHE A 297 6.73 2.79 7.45
C PHE A 297 7.42 1.69 8.25
N LEU A 298 8.76 1.68 8.18
CA LEU A 298 9.60 0.63 8.71
C LEU A 298 10.42 1.17 9.88
N GLY A 299 10.30 0.52 11.03
CA GLY A 299 11.24 0.66 12.13
C GLY A 299 12.46 -0.20 11.85
N LEU A 300 13.65 0.39 11.90
CA LEU A 300 14.92 -0.30 11.71
C LEU A 300 15.65 -0.48 13.04
N THR A 301 16.15 -1.68 13.29
CA THR A 301 16.94 -2.05 14.48
C THR A 301 18.17 -2.86 14.07
N GLY A 302 19.18 -2.94 14.95
CA GLY A 302 20.35 -3.81 14.73
C GLY A 302 21.18 -3.49 13.47
N LEU A 303 21.35 -2.20 13.13
CA LEU A 303 22.16 -1.78 11.97
C LEU A 303 23.61 -2.28 12.10
N SER A 304 24.03 -3.12 11.16
CA SER A 304 25.38 -3.67 11.02
C SER A 304 26.00 -3.25 9.69
N PHE A 305 27.29 -2.91 9.72
CA PHE A 305 28.15 -2.70 8.54
C PHE A 305 29.05 -3.91 8.24
N GLU A 306 28.90 -4.97 9.03
CA GLU A 306 29.48 -6.30 8.79
C GLU A 306 28.30 -7.25 8.48
N PRO A 307 27.83 -7.30 7.22
CA PRO A 307 26.63 -8.04 6.89
C PRO A 307 26.89 -9.55 6.89
N THR A 308 25.99 -10.29 7.53
CA THR A 308 26.01 -11.76 7.59
C THR A 308 25.76 -12.37 6.21
N ARG A 309 24.93 -11.70 5.39
CA ARG A 309 24.64 -12.10 4.00
C ARG A 309 25.57 -11.35 3.05
N GLN A 310 26.28 -12.05 2.17
CA GLN A 310 27.08 -11.41 1.12
C GLN A 310 26.22 -10.85 -0.03
N TRP A 311 25.11 -11.53 -0.34
CA TRP A 311 24.25 -11.23 -1.49
C TRP A 311 22.79 -11.11 -1.07
N PHE A 312 22.06 -10.19 -1.70
CA PHE A 312 20.62 -10.06 -1.52
C PHE A 312 19.87 -10.82 -2.61
N HIS A 313 19.10 -11.82 -2.21
CA HIS A 313 18.14 -12.51 -3.06
C HIS A 313 16.73 -12.18 -2.57
N PRO A 314 15.91 -11.42 -3.32
CA PRO A 314 14.54 -11.14 -2.91
C PRO A 314 13.71 -12.42 -2.87
N GLY A 315 12.86 -12.57 -1.86
CA GLY A 315 11.81 -13.59 -1.86
C GLY A 315 10.87 -13.47 -3.07
N PRO A 316 10.13 -14.53 -3.44
CA PRO A 316 9.24 -14.51 -4.60
C PRO A 316 8.11 -13.45 -4.43
N PRO A 317 7.81 -12.63 -5.46
CA PRO A 317 6.84 -11.52 -5.35
C PRO A 317 5.38 -11.97 -5.31
N VAL A 318 5.11 -13.27 -5.42
CA VAL A 318 3.82 -13.84 -5.83
C VAL A 318 2.68 -13.45 -4.89
N GLY A 319 2.87 -13.56 -3.58
CA GLY A 319 1.83 -13.18 -2.61
C GLY A 319 1.46 -11.69 -2.65
N LEU A 320 2.42 -10.80 -2.91
CA LEU A 320 2.17 -9.37 -3.06
C LEU A 320 1.42 -9.07 -4.36
N VAL A 321 1.78 -9.75 -5.46
CA VAL A 321 1.08 -9.58 -6.75
C VAL A 321 -0.35 -10.10 -6.66
N LEU A 322 -0.55 -11.32 -6.15
CA LEU A 322 -1.88 -11.93 -6.02
C LEU A 322 -2.82 -11.09 -5.14
N ARG A 323 -2.36 -10.58 -3.98
CA ARG A 323 -3.22 -9.69 -3.17
C ARG A 323 -3.50 -8.36 -3.86
N ALA A 324 -2.51 -7.72 -4.50
CA ALA A 324 -2.77 -6.46 -5.20
C ALA A 324 -3.77 -6.62 -6.37
N LEU A 325 -3.76 -7.78 -7.05
CA LEU A 325 -4.78 -8.13 -8.04
C LEU A 325 -6.14 -8.36 -7.39
N ALA A 326 -6.21 -9.12 -6.28
CA ALA A 326 -7.45 -9.36 -5.55
C ALA A 326 -8.08 -8.07 -4.98
N GLU A 327 -7.28 -7.12 -4.49
CA GLU A 327 -7.74 -5.79 -4.05
C GLU A 327 -8.35 -4.98 -5.21
N VAL A 328 -7.68 -4.97 -6.37
CA VAL A 328 -8.19 -4.36 -7.60
C VAL A 328 -9.50 -5.04 -8.04
N ARG A 329 -9.55 -6.36 -8.01
CA ARG A 329 -10.74 -7.14 -8.37
C ARG A 329 -11.91 -6.85 -7.43
N ALA A 330 -11.69 -6.84 -6.11
CA ALA A 330 -12.72 -6.51 -5.13
C ALA A 330 -13.30 -5.09 -5.33
N ALA A 331 -12.45 -4.09 -5.64
CA ALA A 331 -12.89 -2.74 -5.97
C ALA A 331 -13.78 -2.70 -7.24
N ILE A 332 -13.40 -3.46 -8.27
CA ILE A 332 -14.16 -3.58 -9.53
C ILE A 332 -15.49 -4.34 -9.31
N GLU A 333 -15.49 -5.43 -8.54
CA GLU A 333 -16.68 -6.23 -8.21
C GLU A 333 -17.70 -5.42 -7.39
N GLY A 334 -17.20 -4.71 -6.36
CA GLY A 334 -18.01 -3.86 -5.49
C GLY A 334 -18.66 -2.69 -6.24
N ARG A 335 -18.05 -2.21 -7.32
CA ARG A 335 -18.52 -1.05 -8.13
C ARG A 335 -18.77 0.22 -7.29
N ALA A 336 -18.09 0.31 -6.15
CA ALA A 336 -18.17 1.41 -5.19
C ALA A 336 -17.16 2.54 -5.47
N GLU A 337 -16.26 2.35 -6.46
CA GLU A 337 -15.34 3.37 -6.94
C GLU A 337 -15.76 3.89 -8.34
N PRO A 338 -15.59 5.20 -8.61
CA PRO A 338 -15.68 5.74 -9.96
C PRO A 338 -14.70 5.08 -10.94
N ARG A 339 -15.10 4.99 -12.21
CA ARG A 339 -14.30 4.42 -13.31
C ARG A 339 -12.91 5.03 -13.43
N ASP A 340 -12.79 6.33 -13.17
CA ASP A 340 -11.51 7.03 -13.26
C ASP A 340 -10.55 6.64 -12.12
N VAL A 341 -11.08 6.39 -10.92
CA VAL A 341 -10.33 5.84 -9.76
C VAL A 341 -9.87 4.41 -10.06
N ILE A 342 -10.75 3.56 -10.60
CA ILE A 342 -10.37 2.20 -11.07
C ILE A 342 -9.25 2.27 -12.13
N ARG A 343 -9.31 3.25 -13.06
CA ARG A 343 -8.24 3.44 -14.05
C ARG A 343 -6.93 3.84 -13.40
N GLU A 344 -6.97 4.75 -12.44
CA GLU A 344 -5.78 5.20 -11.71
C GLU A 344 -5.17 4.06 -10.88
N ARG A 345 -5.99 3.29 -10.17
CA ARG A 345 -5.59 2.09 -9.41
C ARG A 345 -4.89 1.05 -10.31
N LEU A 346 -5.45 0.75 -11.48
CA LEU A 346 -4.82 -0.11 -12.49
C LEU A 346 -3.49 0.46 -13.03
N CYS A 347 -3.42 1.78 -13.25
CA CYS A 347 -2.19 2.46 -13.67
C CYS A 347 -1.10 2.41 -12.59
N ALA A 348 -1.44 2.70 -11.34
CA ALA A 348 -0.54 2.71 -10.20
C ALA A 348 0.07 1.32 -9.99
N LEU A 349 -0.78 0.28 -9.91
CA LEU A 349 -0.31 -1.10 -9.79
C LEU A 349 0.55 -1.50 -11.00
N GLY A 350 0.10 -1.22 -12.22
CA GLY A 350 0.83 -1.57 -13.44
C GLY A 350 2.22 -0.94 -13.52
N ASN A 351 2.33 0.35 -13.21
CA ASN A 351 3.61 1.06 -13.15
C ASN A 351 4.51 0.53 -12.03
N ALA A 352 3.95 0.23 -10.86
CA ALA A 352 4.73 -0.23 -9.72
C ALA A 352 5.24 -1.68 -9.90
N LEU A 353 4.50 -2.57 -10.56
CA LEU A 353 5.04 -3.89 -10.95
C LEU A 353 6.24 -3.75 -11.90
N ILE A 354 6.17 -2.85 -12.88
CA ILE A 354 7.29 -2.54 -13.79
C ILE A 354 8.48 -1.94 -13.01
N HIS A 355 8.23 -1.07 -12.03
CA HIS A 355 9.26 -0.53 -11.16
C HIS A 355 9.95 -1.63 -10.34
N GLN A 356 9.18 -2.52 -9.70
CA GLN A 356 9.72 -3.64 -8.93
C GLN A 356 10.55 -4.59 -9.81
N ALA A 357 10.15 -4.81 -11.07
CA ALA A 357 10.92 -5.58 -12.05
C ALA A 357 12.31 -4.93 -12.34
N ALA A 358 12.34 -3.62 -12.54
CA ALA A 358 13.56 -2.87 -12.87
C ALA A 358 14.50 -2.64 -11.68
N TYR A 359 13.98 -2.73 -10.45
CA TYR A 359 14.66 -2.42 -9.20
C TYR A 359 14.92 -3.70 -8.39
N THR A 360 14.04 -4.03 -7.44
CA THR A 360 14.15 -5.14 -6.48
C THR A 360 14.47 -6.48 -7.13
N TYR A 361 13.81 -6.78 -8.25
CA TYR A 361 13.91 -8.06 -8.95
C TYR A 361 14.92 -8.07 -10.11
N ARG A 362 15.72 -7.02 -10.28
CA ARG A 362 16.71 -6.92 -11.37
C ARG A 362 17.63 -8.15 -11.39
N GLY A 363 17.72 -8.80 -12.56
CA GLY A 363 18.55 -9.98 -12.78
C GLY A 363 17.91 -11.31 -12.34
N THR A 364 16.69 -11.30 -11.81
CA THR A 364 15.92 -12.53 -11.50
C THR A 364 15.02 -12.96 -12.67
N ASP A 365 14.46 -14.16 -12.61
CA ASP A 365 13.46 -14.64 -13.58
C ASP A 365 12.10 -13.92 -13.45
N TRP A 366 11.86 -13.23 -12.33
CA TRP A 366 10.62 -12.48 -12.07
C TRP A 366 10.46 -11.23 -12.94
N VAL A 367 11.56 -10.65 -13.47
CA VAL A 367 11.53 -9.41 -14.26
C VAL A 367 10.52 -9.49 -15.40
N ALA A 368 10.61 -10.56 -16.20
CA ALA A 368 9.73 -10.73 -17.37
C ALA A 368 8.25 -10.94 -16.98
N ARG A 369 7.97 -11.62 -15.87
CA ARG A 369 6.61 -11.83 -15.36
C ARG A 369 6.01 -10.53 -14.82
N LEU A 370 6.75 -9.81 -13.99
CA LEU A 370 6.35 -8.51 -13.42
C LEU A 370 6.12 -7.46 -14.51
N GLU A 371 7.02 -7.36 -15.50
CA GLU A 371 6.83 -6.46 -16.64
C GLU A 371 5.59 -6.85 -17.48
N ARG A 372 5.36 -8.14 -17.72
CA ARG A 372 4.19 -8.61 -18.47
C ARG A 372 2.89 -8.24 -17.75
N ALA A 373 2.79 -8.59 -16.46
CA ALA A 373 1.64 -8.27 -15.62
C ALA A 373 1.39 -6.75 -15.57
N GLY A 374 2.43 -5.95 -15.33
CA GLY A 374 2.31 -4.50 -15.30
C GLY A 374 1.85 -3.89 -16.63
N ARG A 375 2.40 -4.37 -17.76
CA ARG A 375 1.96 -3.95 -19.11
C ARG A 375 0.51 -4.35 -19.40
N LEU A 376 0.04 -5.51 -18.95
CA LEU A 376 -1.35 -5.94 -19.09
C LEU A 376 -2.30 -5.02 -18.29
N LEU A 377 -1.98 -4.71 -17.04
CA LEU A 377 -2.77 -3.76 -16.23
C LEU A 377 -2.84 -2.37 -16.88
N LEU A 378 -1.73 -1.87 -17.42
CA LEU A 378 -1.70 -0.62 -18.19
C LEU A 378 -2.52 -0.68 -19.50
N GLN A 379 -2.69 -1.86 -20.10
CA GLN A 379 -3.59 -2.05 -21.25
C GLN A 379 -5.06 -2.08 -20.81
N LEU A 380 -5.40 -2.73 -19.70
CA LEU A 380 -6.76 -2.70 -19.13
C LEU A 380 -7.17 -1.27 -18.75
N ALA A 381 -6.29 -0.51 -18.11
CA ALA A 381 -6.51 0.91 -17.80
C ALA A 381 -6.78 1.76 -19.07
N LYS A 382 -6.10 1.47 -20.19
CA LYS A 382 -6.34 2.16 -21.47
C LYS A 382 -7.69 1.82 -22.12
N ARG A 383 -8.30 0.67 -21.79
CA ARG A 383 -9.64 0.29 -22.29
C ARG A 383 -10.77 1.04 -21.58
N LEU A 384 -10.54 1.60 -20.39
CA LEU A 384 -11.51 2.37 -19.64
C LEU A 384 -11.74 3.75 -20.28
N PRO A 385 -12.93 4.04 -20.86
CA PRO A 385 -13.21 5.32 -21.53
C PRO A 385 -12.94 6.50 -20.61
N ARG A 386 -12.22 7.52 -21.07
CA ARG A 386 -12.06 8.77 -20.31
C ARG A 386 -13.31 9.63 -20.51
N PRO A 387 -13.80 10.35 -19.48
CA PRO A 387 -14.73 11.43 -19.73
C PRO A 387 -14.08 12.44 -20.67
N SER A 388 -14.69 12.69 -21.83
CA SER A 388 -14.17 13.68 -22.76
C SER A 388 -14.55 15.07 -22.26
N PHE A 389 -13.68 16.05 -22.47
CA PHE A 389 -13.98 17.45 -22.13
C PHE A 389 -15.28 17.92 -22.83
N GLY A 390 -15.58 17.40 -24.02
CA GLY A 390 -16.83 17.65 -24.73
C GLY A 390 -18.07 17.02 -24.08
N ALA A 391 -17.97 15.82 -23.47
CA ALA A 391 -19.07 15.21 -22.72
C ALA A 391 -19.36 16.01 -21.43
N ILE A 392 -18.33 16.39 -20.69
CA ILE A 392 -18.45 17.26 -19.51
C ILE A 392 -19.05 18.61 -19.89
N ALA A 393 -18.51 19.28 -20.92
CA ALA A 393 -18.96 20.61 -21.36
C ALA A 393 -20.36 20.63 -22.01
N SER A 394 -20.85 19.48 -22.49
CA SER A 394 -22.22 19.35 -23.02
C SER A 394 -23.25 18.97 -21.94
N GLY A 395 -22.83 18.83 -20.68
CA GLY A 395 -23.72 18.44 -19.58
C GLY A 395 -24.29 17.03 -19.74
N GLN A 396 -23.65 16.17 -20.56
CA GLN A 396 -23.97 14.75 -20.54
C GLN A 396 -23.62 14.21 -19.17
N ALA A 397 -24.54 13.43 -18.58
CA ALA A 397 -24.21 12.57 -17.46
C ALA A 397 -23.11 11.61 -17.94
N VAL A 398 -21.87 11.93 -17.60
CA VAL A 398 -20.80 10.94 -17.63
C VAL A 398 -21.28 9.83 -16.70
N GLU A 399 -21.36 8.59 -17.19
CA GLU A 399 -21.36 7.46 -16.27
C GLU A 399 -19.98 7.45 -15.60
N ASP A 400 -19.92 8.14 -14.45
CA ASP A 400 -18.76 8.21 -13.56
C ASP A 400 -18.46 6.82 -12.98
N TRP A 401 -19.47 5.97 -12.96
CA TRP A 401 -19.48 4.61 -12.44
C TRP A 401 -19.10 3.58 -13.52
N LEU A 402 -18.60 2.43 -13.08
CA LEU A 402 -18.20 1.35 -13.98
C LEU A 402 -19.42 0.55 -14.45
N CYS A 403 -19.75 0.65 -15.74
CA CYS A 403 -20.87 -0.09 -16.35
C CYS A 403 -20.71 -1.61 -16.10
N ARG A 404 -21.80 -2.32 -15.81
CA ARG A 404 -21.78 -3.74 -15.39
C ARG A 404 -21.03 -4.65 -16.36
N GLU A 405 -21.19 -4.46 -17.67
CA GLU A 405 -20.54 -5.28 -18.70
C GLU A 405 -19.01 -5.10 -18.68
N PHE A 406 -18.54 -3.85 -18.65
CA PHE A 406 -17.12 -3.53 -18.50
C PHE A 406 -16.54 -4.02 -17.17
N ALA A 407 -17.31 -3.97 -16.07
CA ALA A 407 -16.89 -4.53 -14.79
C ALA A 407 -16.67 -6.04 -14.89
N MET A 408 -17.61 -6.79 -15.47
CA MET A 408 -17.49 -8.25 -15.64
C MET A 408 -16.32 -8.65 -16.56
N ASP A 409 -16.06 -7.89 -17.63
CA ASP A 409 -14.92 -8.13 -18.52
C ASP A 409 -13.58 -7.80 -17.85
N LEU A 410 -13.52 -6.79 -16.99
CA LEU A 410 -12.34 -6.45 -16.22
C LEU A 410 -12.06 -7.48 -15.13
N VAL A 411 -13.07 -7.92 -14.36
CA VAL A 411 -12.93 -8.98 -13.34
C VAL A 411 -12.30 -10.22 -13.98
N LYS A 412 -12.87 -10.74 -15.07
CA LYS A 412 -12.29 -11.88 -15.81
C LYS A 412 -10.86 -11.64 -16.29
N SER A 413 -10.54 -10.42 -16.68
CA SER A 413 -9.18 -10.06 -17.13
C SER A 413 -8.17 -10.04 -15.97
N ILE A 414 -8.62 -9.75 -14.75
CA ILE A 414 -7.80 -9.81 -13.53
C ILE A 414 -7.74 -11.25 -13.00
N GLU A 415 -8.83 -12.01 -13.01
CA GLU A 415 -8.86 -13.45 -12.68
C GLU A 415 -7.87 -14.25 -13.54
N LEU A 416 -7.86 -14.03 -14.86
CA LEU A 416 -6.87 -14.68 -15.75
C LEU A 416 -5.41 -14.31 -15.42
N LEU A 417 -5.18 -13.17 -14.78
CA LEU A 417 -3.86 -12.75 -14.31
C LEU A 417 -3.55 -13.34 -12.92
N GLU A 418 -4.54 -13.45 -12.03
CA GLU A 418 -4.42 -14.21 -10.77
C GLU A 418 -4.08 -15.69 -11.07
N ASP A 419 -4.77 -16.30 -12.03
CA ASP A 419 -4.52 -17.68 -12.50
C ASP A 419 -3.10 -17.87 -13.06
N GLU A 420 -2.55 -16.91 -13.81
CA GLU A 420 -1.16 -16.96 -14.32
C GLU A 420 -0.14 -16.95 -13.16
N TRP A 421 -0.46 -16.30 -12.04
CA TRP A 421 0.44 -16.15 -10.89
C TRP A 421 0.25 -17.21 -9.79
N SER A 422 -0.94 -17.82 -9.71
CA SER A 422 -1.27 -18.86 -8.72
C SER A 422 -0.32 -20.08 -8.67
N PRO A 423 0.32 -20.59 -9.75
CA PRO A 423 1.18 -21.78 -9.68
C PRO A 423 2.52 -21.54 -8.98
N PHE A 424 2.78 -20.31 -8.55
CA PHE A 424 4.03 -19.89 -7.94
C PHE A 424 3.91 -19.54 -6.44
N SER A 425 2.72 -19.67 -5.83
CA SER A 425 2.43 -19.27 -4.44
C SER A 425 2.95 -20.24 -3.39
#